data_AF-A0A0F8ET49-F1
#
_entry.id   AF-A0A0F8ET49-F1
#
_cell.length_a   1.000
_cell.length_b   1.000
_cell.length_c   1.000
_cell.angle_alpha   90.00
_cell.angle_beta   90.00
_cell.angle_gamma   90.00
#
_symmetry.space_group_name_H-M   'P 1'
#
loop_
_entity.id
_entity.type
_entity.pdbx_description
1 polymer ?
#
loop_
_entity_poly.entity_id
_entity_poly.type
_entity_poly.pdbx_seq_one_letter_code
_entity_poly.pdbx_strand_id
1 'polypeptide(L)' 'MAETKKHYQGQKGCNPKELCPLCGEILNIAYLRKTVNGKRAYVAVGLGCPSENCTYIEKTKPDNPGPEK' A
#
# COMPACT_ATOMS: atom_id res chain seq x y z
N MET A 1 -39.87 -7.74 -1.76
CA MET A 1 -39.11 -8.50 -0.75
C MET A 1 -37.74 -7.86 -0.66
N ALA A 2 -37.46 -7.11 0.40
CA ALA A 2 -36.19 -6.40 0.56
C ALA A 2 -35.17 -7.38 1.18
N GLU A 3 -34.19 -7.79 0.38
CA GLU A 3 -33.11 -8.68 0.82
C GLU A 3 -32.13 -7.91 1.71
N THR A 4 -32.31 -8.01 3.02
CA THR A 4 -31.38 -7.44 4.00
C THR A 4 -30.06 -8.23 3.96
N LYS A 5 -29.07 -7.74 3.18
CA LYS A 5 -27.71 -8.30 3.19
C LYS A 5 -27.13 -8.18 4.61
N LYS A 6 -26.92 -9.32 5.28
CA LYS A 6 -26.27 -9.41 6.59
C LYS A 6 -24.82 -8.95 6.47
N HIS A 7 -24.51 -7.75 6.96
CA HIS A 7 -23.13 -7.31 7.14
C HIS A 7 -22.53 -8.06 8.34
N TYR A 8 -21.61 -8.99 8.07
CA TYR A 8 -20.84 -9.66 9.11
C TYR A 8 -19.83 -8.68 9.70
N GLN A 9 -19.86 -8.54 11.03
CA GLN A 9 -18.90 -7.75 11.79
C GLN A 9 -17.49 -8.34 11.57
N GLY A 10 -16.66 -7.64 10.80
CA GLY A 10 -15.33 -8.11 10.39
C GLY A 10 -15.01 -7.91 8.90
N GLN A 11 -16.03 -7.76 8.04
CA GLN A 11 -15.83 -7.30 6.67
C GLN A 11 -15.63 -5.78 6.64
N LYS A 12 -14.49 -5.30 7.15
CA LYS A 12 -14.02 -3.96 6.76
C LYS A 12 -13.79 -4.04 5.26
N GLY A 13 -14.47 -3.20 4.48
CA GLY A 13 -14.39 -3.16 3.02
C GLY A 13 -12.93 -3.30 2.60
N CYS A 14 -12.59 -4.47 2.07
CA CYS A 14 -11.23 -4.74 1.65
C CYS A 14 -11.06 -3.96 0.36
N ASN A 15 -10.35 -2.82 0.42
CA ASN A 15 -10.02 -2.09 -0.79
C ASN A 15 -9.24 -3.05 -1.69
N PRO A 16 -9.68 -3.27 -2.94
CA PRO A 16 -8.97 -4.15 -3.85
C PRO A 16 -7.53 -3.65 -3.98
N LYS A 17 -6.57 -4.58 -3.88
CA LYS A 17 -5.17 -4.22 -4.07
C LYS A 17 -4.96 -3.72 -5.49
N GLU A 18 -4.20 -2.64 -5.62
CA GLU A 18 -3.93 -2.02 -6.91
C GLU A 18 -3.06 -2.95 -7.77
N LEU A 19 -3.40 -3.05 -9.05
CA LEU A 19 -2.66 -3.83 -10.03
C LEU A 19 -1.72 -2.91 -10.80
N CYS A 20 -0.57 -3.43 -11.19
CA CYS A 20 0.33 -2.69 -12.05
C CYS A 20 -0.28 -2.55 -13.45
N PRO A 21 -0.31 -1.35 -14.04
CA PRO A 21 -0.83 -1.14 -15.38
C PRO A 21 0.04 -1.76 -16.50
N LEU A 22 1.28 -2.13 -16.20
CA LEU A 22 2.21 -2.72 -17.17
C LEU A 22 2.25 -4.25 -17.10
N CYS A 23 2.39 -4.80 -15.90
CA CYS A 23 2.62 -6.23 -15.67
C CYS A 23 1.32 -6.98 -15.29
N GLY A 24 0.27 -6.27 -14.87
CA GLY A 24 -0.97 -6.87 -14.35
C GLY A 24 -0.82 -7.53 -12.97
N GLU A 25 0.39 -7.56 -12.40
CA GLU A 25 0.64 -8.10 -11.07
C GLU A 25 0.15 -7.17 -9.97
N ILE A 26 -0.12 -7.75 -8.80
CA ILE A 26 -0.53 -7.01 -7.60
C ILE A 26 0.64 -6.17 -7.11
N LEU A 27 0.43 -4.85 -7.00
CA LEU A 27 1.42 -3.94 -6.47
C LEU A 27 1.67 -4.22 -4.98
N ASN A 28 2.92 -4.11 -4.56
CA ASN A 28 3.34 -4.24 -3.17
C ASN A 28 3.87 -2.90 -2.64
N ILE A 29 3.86 -2.72 -1.33
CA ILE A 29 4.41 -1.50 -0.71
C ILE A 29 5.92 -1.45 -0.98
N ALA A 30 6.34 -0.38 -1.65
CA ALA A 30 7.74 -0.07 -1.88
C ALA A 30 8.29 0.67 -0.64
N TYR A 31 9.42 0.18 -0.13
CA TYR A 31 10.13 0.79 1.00
C TYR A 31 11.47 1.34 0.56
N LEU A 32 11.82 2.54 1.00
CA LEU A 32 13.17 3.07 0.89
C LEU A 32 13.85 3.07 2.25
N ARG A 33 15.13 2.72 2.25
CA ARG A 33 15.96 2.82 3.44
C ARG A 33 16.35 4.28 3.66
N LYS A 34 15.87 4.89 4.73
CA LYS A 34 16.19 6.27 5.12
C LYS A 34 16.63 6.35 6.57
N THR A 35 17.35 7.40 6.91
CA THR A 35 17.65 7.72 8.30
C THR A 35 16.50 8.58 8.84
N VAL A 36 15.76 8.07 9.82
CA VAL A 36 14.67 8.78 10.50
C VAL A 36 15.07 8.90 11.97
N ASN A 37 15.13 10.13 12.50
CA ASN A 37 15.53 10.41 13.89
C ASN A 37 16.88 9.75 14.28
N GLY A 38 17.87 9.80 13.38
CA GLY A 38 19.21 9.25 13.61
C GLY A 38 19.32 7.72 13.52
N LYS A 39 18.22 7.00 13.23
CA LYS A 39 18.22 5.54 13.05
C LYS A 39 17.87 5.16 11.61
N ARG A 40 18.49 4.08 11.11
CA ARG A 40 18.14 3.51 9.79
C ARG A 40 16.78 2.82 9.89
N ALA A 41 15.83 3.25 9.08
CA ALA A 41 14.48 2.70 8.99
C ALA A 41 14.06 2.48 7.53
N TYR A 42 13.13 1.56 7.32
CA TYR A 42 12.43 1.40 6.05
C TYR A 42 11.19 2.27 6.07
N VAL A 43 11.12 3.23 5.14
CA VAL A 43 10.00 4.16 5.01
C VAL A 43 9.21 3.77 3.77
N ALA A 44 7.91 3.54 3.92
CA ALA A 44 7.02 3.30 2.79
C ALA A 44 6.97 4.56 1.91
N VAL A 45 7.12 4.40 0.60
CA VAL A 45 7.15 5.52 -0.36
C VAL A 45 6.11 5.43 -1.46
N GLY A 46 5.43 4.29 -1.57
CA GLY A 46 4.62 3.99 -2.74
C GLY A 46 4.19 2.54 -2.83
N LEU A 47 3.55 2.23 -3.93
CA LEU A 47 3.26 0.89 -4.42
C LEU A 47 4.15 0.59 -5.63
N GLY A 48 4.77 -0.57 -5.70
CA GLY A 48 5.64 -0.99 -6.82
C GLY A 48 5.25 -2.36 -7.37
N CYS A 49 5.45 -2.58 -8.68
CA CYS A 49 5.31 -3.92 -9.26
C CYS A 49 6.43 -4.80 -8.67
N PRO A 50 6.11 -6.02 -8.17
CA PRO A 50 7.10 -6.93 -7.62
C PRO A 50 7.97 -7.60 -8.69
N SER A 51 7.58 -7.51 -9.96
CA SER A 51 8.28 -8.13 -11.08
C SER A 51 9.67 -7.53 -11.28
N GLU A 52 10.69 -8.38 -11.38
CA GLU A 52 12.09 -7.95 -11.65
C GLU A 52 12.23 -7.22 -12.99
N ASN A 53 11.33 -7.49 -13.93
CA ASN A 53 11.32 -6.91 -15.27
C ASN A 53 10.40 -5.69 -15.42
N CYS A 54 9.74 -5.24 -14.34
CA CYS A 54 8.79 -4.13 -14.39
C CYS A 54 9.14 -3.05 -13.34
N THR A 55 9.61 -1.90 -13.81
CA THR A 55 10.05 -0.78 -12.94
C THR A 55 8.91 0.18 -12.54
N TYR A 56 7.65 -0.24 -12.68
CA TYR A 56 6.51 0.62 -12.31
C TYR A 56 6.45 0.84 -10.80
N ILE A 57 6.49 2.11 -10.39
CA ILE A 57 6.31 2.53 -9.01
C ILE A 57 5.33 3.70 -8.98
N GLU A 58 4.23 3.50 -8.30
CA GLU A 58 3.25 4.52 -7.98
C GLU A 58 3.62 5.18 -6.65
N LYS A 59 3.95 6.47 -6.71
CA LYS A 59 4.26 7.25 -5.52
C LYS A 59 2.96 7.63 -4.82
N THR A 60 2.62 6.93 -3.74
CA THR A 60 1.64 7.46 -2.80
C THR A 60 2.31 8.56 -1.99
N LYS A 61 1.61 9.69 -1.80
CA LYS A 61 2.09 10.77 -0.94
C LYS A 61 2.40 10.14 0.44
N PRO A 62 3.50 10.54 1.10
CA PRO A 62 3.80 10.02 2.42
C PRO A 62 2.74 10.55 3.38
N ASP A 63 1.69 9.78 3.62
CA ASP A 63 0.88 9.95 4.82
C ASP A 63 1.73 9.42 5.96
N ASN A 64 2.61 10.29 6.44
CA ASN A 64 3.41 10.07 7.62
C ASN A 64 2.86 11.00 8.70
N PRO A 65 1.77 10.64 9.40
CA PRO A 65 1.64 11.09 10.77
C PRO A 65 2.74 10.33 11.52
N GLY A 66 3.94 10.92 11.54
CA GLY A 66 4.93 10.51 12.53
C GLY A 66 4.25 10.55 13.91
N PRO A 67 4.68 9.71 14.86
CA PRO A 67 4.11 9.77 16.20
C PRO A 67 4.33 11.19 16.74
N GLU A 68 3.26 11.96 16.85
CA GLU A 68 3.26 13.20 17.63
C GLU A 68 3.68 12.82 19.06
N LYS A 69 4.69 13.54 19.56
CA LYS A 69 5.28 13.36 20.88
C LYS A 69 4.26 13.62 21.98
#